data_AF-A0A948VVW6-F1
#
_entry.id   AF-A0A948VVW6-F1
#
_cell.length_a   1.000
_cell.length_b   1.000
_cell.length_c   1.000
_cell.angle_alpha   90.00
_cell.angle_beta   90.00
_cell.angle_gamma   90.00
#
_symmetry.space_group_name_H-M   'P 1'
#
loop_
_entity.id
_entity.type
_entity.pdbx_description
1 polymer ?
#
loop_
_entity_poly.entity_id
_entity_poly.type
_entity_poly.pdbx_seq_one_letter_code
_entity_poly.pdbx_strand_id
1 'polypeptide(L)' 'PAVLLQTQDLPPVYEENSCIYIFTRDNLARRCNRLGERPLLFAMDAAEAWDIDEELDFAICDFLLSQKTDHW' A
#
# COMPACT_ATOMS: atom_id res chain seq x y z
N PRO A 1 17.41 2.81 -19.63
CA PRO A 1 17.85 1.40 -19.81
C PRO A 1 18.07 1.08 -21.30
N ALA A 2 19.07 0.25 -21.64
CA ALA A 2 19.35 -0.13 -23.03
C ALA A 2 18.41 -1.23 -23.57
N VAL A 3 17.68 -1.91 -22.67
CA VAL A 3 16.65 -2.91 -22.97
C VAL A 3 15.42 -2.57 -22.13
N LEU A 4 14.26 -2.44 -22.76
CA LEU A 4 12.97 -2.26 -22.09
C LEU A 4 12.35 -3.64 -21.89
N LEU A 5 12.41 -4.13 -20.64
CA LEU A 5 11.73 -5.36 -20.25
C LEU A 5 10.25 -5.06 -19.97
N GLN A 6 9.41 -6.08 -20.11
CA GLN A 6 8.00 -5.96 -19.74
C GLN A 6 7.88 -5.97 -18.21
N THR A 7 6.93 -5.19 -17.66
CA THR A 7 6.82 -4.99 -16.21
C THR A 7 6.59 -6.30 -15.44
N GLN A 8 5.87 -7.26 -16.02
CA GLN A 8 5.64 -8.57 -15.42
C GLN A 8 6.89 -9.46 -15.31
N ASP A 9 7.96 -9.14 -16.04
CA ASP A 9 9.24 -9.84 -15.97
C ASP A 9 10.20 -9.18 -14.98
N LEU A 10 9.83 -8.04 -14.41
CA LEU A 10 10.64 -7.34 -13.41
C LEU A 10 10.48 -8.00 -12.03
N PRO A 11 11.52 -7.95 -11.18
CA PRO A 11 11.37 -8.29 -9.77
C PRO A 11 10.26 -7.44 -9.12
N PRO A 12 9.51 -8.00 -8.16
CA PRO A 12 8.46 -7.26 -7.47
C PRO A 12 9.07 -6.05 -6.75
N VAL A 13 8.37 -4.94 -6.84
CA VAL A 13 8.65 -3.73 -6.07
C VAL A 13 7.53 -3.55 -5.05
N TYR A 14 7.88 -3.02 -3.88
CA TYR A 14 6.93 -2.75 -2.81
C TYR A 14 6.88 -1.25 -2.56
N GLU A 15 5.68 -0.76 -2.28
CA GLU A 15 5.43 0.62 -1.91
C GLU A 15 4.78 0.70 -0.53
N GLU A 16 4.94 1.86 0.09
CA GLU A 16 4.29 2.22 1.35
C GLU A 16 2.96 2.93 1.00
N ASN A 17 1.84 2.40 1.50
CA ASN A 17 0.49 2.74 1.02
C ASN A 17 -0.42 3.39 2.09
N SER A 18 0.15 3.89 3.19
CA SER A 18 -0.54 4.56 4.29
C SER A 18 -1.63 3.77 5.03
N CYS A 19 -1.84 2.47 4.74
CA CYS A 19 -2.89 1.69 5.40
C CYS A 19 -2.61 1.48 6.90
N ILE A 20 -1.39 1.09 7.28
CA ILE A 20 -1.05 0.75 8.67
C ILE A 20 0.38 1.19 9.00
N TYR A 21 0.53 1.86 10.16
CA TYR A 21 1.83 2.13 10.77
C TYR A 21 1.85 1.63 12.21
N ILE A 22 2.92 0.93 12.58
CA ILE A 22 3.15 0.47 13.95
C ILE A 22 4.54 0.95 14.40
N PHE A 23 4.57 1.72 15.47
CA PHE A 23 5.81 2.26 16.04
C PHE A 23 5.69 2.36 17.56
N THR A 24 6.84 2.42 18.24
CA THR A 24 6.87 2.75 19.67
C THR A 24 6.69 4.26 19.86
N ARG A 25 6.06 4.64 20.98
CA ARG A 25 5.87 6.05 21.36
C ARG A 25 7.18 6.84 21.34
N ASP A 26 8.22 6.28 21.94
CA ASP A 26 9.53 6.95 22.05
C ASP A 26 10.15 7.21 20.68
N ASN A 27 9.97 6.29 19.71
CA ASN A 27 10.51 6.48 18.38
C ASN A 27 9.78 7.61 17.65
N LEU A 28 8.44 7.59 17.64
CA LEU A 28 7.64 8.65 17.01
C LEU A 28 7.95 10.02 17.63
N ALA A 29 8.00 10.12 18.96
CA ALA A 29 8.24 11.38 19.66
C ALA A 29 9.63 11.99 19.35
N ARG A 30 10.65 11.14 19.15
CA ARG A 30 12.01 11.61 18.82
C ARG A 30 12.17 11.96 17.34
N ARG A 31 11.46 11.26 16.45
CA ARG A 31 11.64 11.34 14.99
C ARG A 31 10.71 12.32 14.31
N CYS A 32 9.50 12.48 14.87
CA CYS A 32 8.40 13.20 14.22
C CYS A 32 8.17 12.73 12.77
N ASN A 33 8.40 11.43 12.51
CA ASN A 33 8.24 10.81 11.19
C ASN A 33 7.61 9.41 11.37
N ARG A 34 6.73 9.04 10.44
CA ARG A 34 6.06 7.73 10.39
C ARG A 34 7.00 6.59 9.98
N LEU A 35 8.09 6.91 9.28
CA LEU A 35 9.14 5.97 8.89
C LEU A 35 10.31 6.05 9.89
N GLY A 36 10.59 4.93 10.55
CA GLY A 36 11.74 4.77 11.43
C GLY A 36 13.07 4.58 10.67
N GLU A 37 14.18 4.39 11.39
CA GLU A 37 15.51 4.15 10.78
C GLU A 37 15.60 2.86 9.97
N ARG A 38 14.90 1.82 10.44
CA ARG A 38 14.90 0.47 9.88
C ARG A 38 13.46 -0.02 9.84
N PRO A 39 12.64 0.51 8.92
CA PRO A 39 11.25 0.08 8.80
C PRO A 39 11.21 -1.38 8.34
N LEU A 40 10.22 -2.12 8.85
CA LEU A 40 9.83 -3.41 8.31
C LEU A 40 8.56 -3.19 7.50
N LEU A 41 8.55 -3.65 6.25
CA LEU A 41 7.37 -3.62 5.40
C LEU A 41 6.53 -4.88 5.64
N PHE A 42 5.22 -4.70 5.76
CA PHE A 42 4.26 -5.79 5.78
C PHE A 42 3.54 -5.81 4.44
N ALA A 43 3.75 -6.87 3.65
CA ALA A 43 3.11 -7.01 2.35
C ALA A 43 1.62 -7.30 2.51
N MET A 44 0.81 -6.65 1.68
CA MET A 44 -0.64 -6.86 1.58
C MET A 44 -1.07 -6.93 0.12
N ASP A 45 -2.31 -7.34 -0.12
CA ASP A 45 -2.88 -7.35 -1.47
C ASP A 45 -3.00 -5.92 -2.00
N ALA A 46 -2.57 -5.69 -3.24
CA ALA A 46 -2.65 -4.38 -3.89
C ALA A 46 -4.10 -3.89 -4.04
N ALA A 47 -5.08 -4.81 -4.17
CA ALA A 47 -6.50 -4.45 -4.22
C ALA A 47 -7.03 -3.95 -2.86
N GLU A 48 -6.31 -4.17 -1.76
CA GLU A 48 -6.66 -3.67 -0.43
C GLU A 48 -5.88 -2.40 -0.04
N ALA A 49 -4.97 -1.96 -0.91
CA ALA A 49 -4.04 -0.86 -0.69
C ALA A 49 -4.54 0.49 -1.26
N TRP A 50 -5.81 0.59 -1.66
CA TRP A 50 -6.37 1.80 -2.25
C TRP A 50 -6.51 2.92 -1.21
N ASP A 51 -6.03 4.11 -1.57
CA ASP A 51 -6.32 5.34 -0.85
C ASP A 51 -7.62 5.96 -1.41
N ILE A 52 -8.41 6.59 -0.54
CA ILE A 52 -9.69 7.21 -0.91
C ILE A 52 -9.61 8.70 -0.62
N ASP A 53 -9.25 9.47 -1.63
CA ASP A 53 -9.15 10.93 -1.54
C ASP A 53 -10.36 11.63 -2.19
N GLU A 54 -10.87 11.07 -3.28
CA GLU A 54 -11.97 11.62 -4.08
C GLU A 54 -13.16 10.63 -4.22
N GLU A 55 -14.31 11.14 -4.67
CA GLU A 55 -15.52 10.33 -4.84
C GLU A 55 -15.34 9.18 -5.84
N LEU A 56 -14.47 9.37 -6.85
CA LEU A 56 -14.16 8.32 -7.82
C LEU A 56 -13.41 7.16 -7.15
N ASP A 57 -12.49 7.43 -6.23
CA ASP A 57 -11.73 6.40 -5.52
C ASP A 57 -12.68 5.55 -4.66
N PHE A 58 -13.65 6.20 -4.02
CA PHE A 58 -14.70 5.53 -3.27
C PHE A 58 -15.52 4.59 -4.16
N ALA A 59 -15.98 5.06 -5.32
CA ALA A 59 -16.74 4.25 -6.27
C ALA A 59 -15.93 3.05 -6.80
N ILE A 60 -14.62 3.23 -7.04
CA ILE A 60 -13.72 2.14 -7.43
C ILE A 60 -13.59 1.12 -6.30
N CYS A 61 -13.36 1.57 -5.06
CA CYS A 61 -13.24 0.68 -3.91
C CYS A 61 -14.52 -0.12 -3.65
N ASP A 62 -15.69 0.52 -3.76
CA ASP A 62 -16.99 -0.14 -3.64
C ASP A 62 -17.18 -1.22 -4.72
N PHE A 63 -16.84 -0.90 -5.97
CA PHE A 63 -16.85 -1.87 -7.05
C PHE A 63 -15.93 -3.06 -6.75
N LEU A 64 -14.67 -2.82 -6.37
CA LEU A 64 -13.71 -3.89 -6.05
C LEU A 64 -14.21 -4.78 -4.90
N LEU A 65 -14.82 -4.18 -3.87
CA LEU A 65 -15.39 -4.90 -2.73
C LEU A 65 -16.58 -5.77 -3.15
N SER A 66 -17.45 -5.28 -4.04
CA SER A 66 -18.58 -6.06 -4.58
C SER A 66 -18.10 -7.34 -5.27
N GLN A 67 -17.05 -7.24 -6.09
CA GLN A 67 -16.49 -8.38 -6.82
C GLN A 67 -15.86 -9.41 -5.89
N LYS A 68 -15.29 -8.99 -4.74
CA LYS A 68 -14.80 -9.91 -3.72
C LYS A 68 -15.95 -10.63 -3.01
N THR A 69 -17.05 -9.95 -2.76
CA THR A 69 -18.17 -10.46 -1.93
C THR A 69 -19.04 -11.46 -2.68
N ASP A 70 -19.15 -11.34 -4.01
CA ASP A 70 -19.87 -12.30 -4.87
C ASP A 70 -19.23 -13.71 -4.93
N HIS A 71 -18.10 -13.91 -4.26
CA HIS A 71 -17.33 -15.15 -4.22
C HIS A 71 -17.20 -15.79 -2.82
N TRP A 72 -17.95 -15.31 -1.82
CA TRP A 72 -18.12 -15.93 -0.50
C TRP A 72 -19.53 -16.51 -0.34
#